data_AF-A0A8X6I0H8-F1
#
_entry.id   AF-A0A8X6I0H8-F1
#
_cell.length_a   1.000
_cell.length_b   1.000
_cell.length_c   1.000
_cell.angle_alpha   90.00
_cell.angle_beta   90.00
_cell.angle_gamma   90.00
#
_symmetry.space_group_name_H-M   'P 1'
#
loop_
_entity.id
_entity.type
_entity.pdbx_description
1 polymer ?
#
loop_
_entity_poly.entity_id
_entity_poly.type
_entity_poly.pdbx_seq_one_letter_code
_entity_poly.pdbx_strand_id
1 'polypeptide(L)'
;MISGWCLADDKKKMSKSKGNIITPHVVLETYGADVVRYWAANSRLGVDTVYSENIFKIGKRLVTKLWNASKFVSMFVEKHQVMSINSAHETMDKWILSKLYKVIERATNNLLHHLRFE
;
A
#
# COMPACT_ATOMS: atom_id res chain seq x y z
N MET A 1 -11.46 -9.05 15.23
CA MET A 1 -10.94 -7.80 14.62
C MET A 1 -12.13 -6.99 14.14
N ILE A 2 -12.26 -5.72 14.56
CA ILE A 2 -13.40 -4.87 14.21
C ILE A 2 -12.89 -3.65 13.46
N SER A 3 -13.44 -3.38 12.27
CA SER A 3 -13.14 -2.18 11.49
C SER A 3 -14.14 -1.08 11.81
N GLY A 4 -13.69 0.19 11.78
CA GLY A 4 -14.60 1.33 11.88
C GLY A 4 -15.40 1.57 10.59
N TRP A 5 -16.25 2.60 10.60
CA TRP A 5 -17.04 3.03 9.47
C TRP A 5 -16.25 3.90 8.50
N CYS A 6 -16.62 3.84 7.22
CA CYS A 6 -16.19 4.84 6.24
C CYS A 6 -17.08 6.08 6.34
N LEU A 7 -16.48 7.24 6.59
CA LEU A 7 -17.15 8.53 6.68
C LEU A 7 -16.95 9.33 5.39
N ALA A 8 -17.90 10.21 5.06
CA ALA A 8 -17.74 11.19 4.01
C ALA A 8 -16.61 12.18 4.34
N ASP A 9 -16.19 12.97 3.36
CA ASP A 9 -15.15 13.99 3.51
C ASP A 9 -15.46 15.02 4.62
N ASP A 10 -16.75 15.31 4.84
CA ASP A 10 -17.27 16.15 5.92
C ASP A 10 -17.29 15.46 7.31
N LYS A 11 -16.72 14.26 7.42
CA LYS A 11 -16.66 13.40 8.62
C LYS A 11 -18.01 12.93 9.12
N LYS A 12 -19.08 13.01 8.33
CA LYS A 12 -20.38 12.42 8.70
C LYS A 12 -20.53 11.03 8.11
N LYS A 13 -21.40 10.24 8.74
CA LYS A 13 -21.83 8.95 8.22
C LYS A 13 -22.38 9.11 6.79
N MET A 14 -21.89 8.27 5.87
CA MET A 14 -22.45 8.18 4.52
C MET A 14 -23.85 7.54 4.57
N SER A 15 -24.85 8.16 3.93
CA SER A 15 -26.18 7.54 3.77
C SER A 15 -26.88 7.96 2.48
N LYS A 16 -27.69 7.03 1.91
CA LYS A 16 -28.42 7.26 0.66
C LYS A 16 -29.38 8.44 0.80
N SER A 17 -30.06 8.51 1.95
CA SER A 17 -31.00 9.58 2.29
C SER A 17 -30.35 10.97 2.39
N LYS A 18 -29.05 11.05 2.71
CA LYS A 18 -28.32 12.32 2.82
C LYS A 18 -27.61 12.71 1.52
N GLY A 19 -27.59 11.84 0.52
CA GLY A 19 -26.91 12.09 -0.75
C GLY A 19 -25.38 12.16 -0.68
N ASN A 20 -24.77 11.92 0.48
CA ASN A 20 -23.32 12.01 0.70
C ASN A 20 -22.59 10.66 0.53
N ILE A 21 -23.13 9.78 -0.30
CA ILE A 21 -22.50 8.48 -0.60
C ILE A 21 -21.49 8.63 -1.72
N ILE A 22 -20.37 7.93 -1.56
CA ILE A 22 -19.39 7.74 -2.60
C ILE A 22 -19.48 6.31 -3.07
N THR A 23 -19.81 6.12 -4.36
CA THR A 23 -19.93 4.79 -4.95
C THR A 23 -18.53 4.18 -5.14
N PRO A 24 -18.26 2.97 -4.64
CA PRO A 24 -16.94 2.35 -4.72
C PRO A 24 -16.40 2.23 -6.16
N HIS A 25 -17.28 1.94 -7.12
CA HIS A 25 -16.93 1.77 -8.52
C HIS A 25 -16.25 3.03 -9.10
N VAL A 26 -16.77 4.22 -8.78
CA VAL A 26 -16.21 5.50 -9.26
C VAL A 26 -14.77 5.69 -8.77
N VAL A 27 -14.51 5.37 -7.50
CA VAL A 27 -13.17 5.49 -6.91
C VAL A 27 -12.21 4.49 -7.54
N LEU A 28 -12.67 3.25 -7.77
CA LEU A 28 -11.88 2.20 -8.41
C LEU A 28 -11.50 2.57 -9.84
N GLU A 29 -12.41 3.10 -10.64
CA GLU A 29 -12.12 3.54 -12.01
C GLU A 29 -11.17 4.74 -12.04
N THR A 30 -11.35 5.68 -11.12
CA THR A 30 -10.55 6.93 -11.10
C THR A 30 -9.11 6.69 -10.63
N TYR A 31 -8.93 5.86 -9.60
CA TYR A 31 -7.64 5.70 -8.91
C TYR A 31 -7.00 4.32 -9.05
N GLY A 32 -7.76 3.29 -9.37
CA GLY A 32 -7.31 1.90 -9.41
C GLY A 32 -7.38 1.20 -8.05
N ALA A 33 -7.50 -0.13 -8.07
CA ALA A 33 -7.72 -0.95 -6.89
C ALA A 33 -6.59 -0.83 -5.85
N ASP A 34 -5.32 -0.79 -6.28
CA ASP A 34 -4.19 -0.72 -5.35
C ASP A 34 -4.13 0.59 -4.56
N VAL A 35 -4.58 1.69 -5.17
CA VAL A 35 -4.67 2.98 -4.47
C VAL A 35 -5.78 2.94 -3.42
N VAL A 36 -6.91 2.29 -3.72
CA VAL A 36 -7.99 2.07 -2.74
C VAL A 36 -7.52 1.18 -1.60
N ARG A 37 -6.79 0.11 -1.90
CA ARG A 37 -6.18 -0.77 -0.88
C ARG A 37 -5.17 -0.03 -0.02
N TYR A 38 -4.35 0.84 -0.61
CA TYR A 38 -3.42 1.68 0.12
C TYR A 38 -4.16 2.61 1.11
N TRP A 39 -5.23 3.28 0.66
CA TRP A 39 -6.05 4.09 1.56
C TRP A 39 -6.66 3.26 2.70
N ALA A 40 -7.25 2.10 2.38
CA ALA A 40 -7.82 1.21 3.39
C ALA A 40 -6.78 0.71 4.40
N ALA A 41 -5.56 0.39 3.96
CA ALA A 41 -4.47 -0.04 4.83
C ALA A 41 -3.93 1.06 5.77
N ASN A 42 -4.22 2.34 5.48
CA ASN A 42 -3.91 3.46 6.38
C ASN A 42 -4.96 3.62 7.50
N SER A 43 -6.07 2.88 7.46
CA SER A 43 -7.06 2.89 8.54
C SER A 43 -6.53 2.17 9.79
N ARG A 44 -7.00 2.62 10.96
CA ARG A 44 -6.74 1.93 12.24
C ARG A 44 -7.95 1.08 12.60
N LEU A 45 -7.70 -0.11 13.14
CA LEU A 45 -8.76 -0.99 13.63
C LEU A 45 -9.57 -0.29 14.73
N GLY A 46 -10.89 -0.47 14.69
CA GLY A 46 -11.82 0.15 15.62
C GLY A 46 -12.04 1.66 15.44
N VAL A 47 -11.40 2.30 14.46
CA VAL A 47 -11.51 3.75 14.22
C VAL A 47 -12.13 4.03 12.87
N ASP A 48 -13.11 4.94 12.85
CA ASP A 48 -13.74 5.39 11.62
C ASP A 48 -12.73 6.09 10.70
N THR A 49 -12.81 5.78 9.41
CA THR A 49 -11.89 6.30 8.39
C THR A 49 -12.63 7.24 7.45
N VAL A 50 -12.05 8.42 7.26
CA VAL A 50 -12.62 9.47 6.41
C VAL A 50 -12.20 9.24 4.96
N TYR A 51 -13.15 9.35 4.02
CA TYR A 51 -12.83 9.43 2.61
C TYR A 51 -11.96 10.66 2.36
N SER A 52 -10.76 10.45 1.80
CA SER A 52 -9.81 11.54 1.56
C SER A 52 -9.16 11.41 0.20
N GLU A 53 -9.58 12.27 -0.74
CA GLU A 53 -8.99 12.37 -2.07
C GLU A 53 -7.47 12.60 -2.04
N ASN A 54 -6.99 13.31 -1.03
CA ASN A 54 -5.55 13.55 -0.83
C ASN A 54 -4.77 12.26 -0.58
N ILE A 55 -5.31 11.32 0.22
CA ILE A 55 -4.67 10.02 0.44
C ILE A 55 -4.68 9.19 -0.84
N PHE A 56 -5.75 9.24 -1.64
CA PHE A 56 -5.78 8.59 -2.95
C PHE A 56 -4.71 9.17 -3.89
N LYS A 57 -4.52 10.50 -3.93
CA LYS A 57 -3.45 11.14 -4.71
C LYS A 57 -2.05 10.69 -4.27
N ILE A 58 -1.82 10.56 -2.97
CA ILE A 58 -0.55 10.03 -2.42
C ILE A 58 -0.36 8.56 -2.82
N GLY A 59 -1.39 7.73 -2.64
CA GLY A 59 -1.35 6.32 -3.01
C GLY A 59 -1.08 6.13 -4.51
N LYS A 60 -1.71 6.94 -5.38
CA LYS A 60 -1.46 6.92 -6.83
C LYS A 60 0.00 7.21 -7.14
N ARG A 61 0.60 8.25 -6.53
CA ARG A 61 2.03 8.56 -6.70
C ARG A 61 2.93 7.40 -6.23
N LEU A 62 2.59 6.74 -5.13
CA LEU A 62 3.34 5.58 -4.64
C LEU A 62 3.25 4.41 -5.62
N VAL A 63 2.04 4.03 -6.05
CA VAL A 63 1.82 2.92 -7.00
C VAL A 63 2.54 3.20 -8.32
N THR A 64 2.48 4.43 -8.85
CA THR A 64 3.22 4.81 -10.06
C THR A 64 4.73 4.68 -9.86
N LYS A 65 5.28 5.07 -8.70
CA LYS A 65 6.72 4.91 -8.43
C LYS A 65 7.13 3.44 -8.38
N LEU A 66 6.34 2.59 -7.71
CA LEU A 66 6.58 1.15 -7.66
C LEU A 66 6.52 0.53 -9.05
N TRP A 67 5.50 0.86 -9.83
CA TRP A 67 5.37 0.43 -11.22
C TRP A 67 6.57 0.82 -12.07
N ASN A 68 7.01 2.08 -11.99
CA ASN A 68 8.16 2.55 -12.76
C ASN A 68 9.46 1.87 -12.34
N ALA A 69 9.66 1.61 -11.04
CA ALA A 69 10.83 0.86 -10.55
C ALA A 69 10.80 -0.60 -11.04
N SER A 70 9.66 -1.28 -10.93
CA SER A 70 9.49 -2.65 -11.42
C SER A 70 9.71 -2.75 -12.93
N LYS A 71 9.13 -1.81 -13.71
CA LYS A 71 9.32 -1.74 -15.15
C LYS A 71 10.76 -1.46 -15.55
N PHE A 72 11.44 -0.57 -14.82
CA PHE A 72 12.85 -0.32 -15.04
C PHE A 72 13.68 -1.59 -14.85
N VAL A 73 13.49 -2.31 -13.73
CA VAL A 73 14.21 -3.56 -13.45
C VAL A 73 13.88 -4.65 -14.47
N SER A 74 12.60 -4.79 -14.88
CA SER A 74 12.20 -5.82 -15.84
C SER A 74 12.90 -5.71 -17.19
N MET A 75 13.26 -4.49 -17.62
CA MET A 75 14.03 -4.25 -18.85
C MET A 75 15.44 -4.87 -18.83
N PHE A 76 15.99 -5.16 -17.65
CA PHE A 76 17.30 -5.78 -17.48
C PHE A 76 17.21 -7.27 -17.13
N VAL A 77 16.15 -7.71 -16.44
CA VAL A 77 15.98 -9.11 -16.01
C VAL A 77 15.82 -10.07 -17.20
N GLU A 78 15.18 -9.67 -18.29
CA GLU A 78 15.07 -10.55 -19.48
C GLU A 78 16.42 -10.83 -20.16
N LYS A 79 17.45 -10.02 -19.89
CA LYS A 79 18.79 -10.13 -20.50
C LYS A 79 19.82 -10.81 -19.61
N HIS A 80 19.52 -11.04 -18.32
CA HIS A 80 20.46 -11.58 -17.35
C HIS A 80 19.86 -12.80 -16.64
N GLN A 81 20.65 -13.87 -16.47
CA GLN A 81 20.25 -14.98 -15.59
C GLN A 81 20.03 -14.45 -14.17
N VAL A 82 19.01 -14.95 -13.48
CA VAL A 82 18.77 -14.62 -12.07
C VAL A 82 19.99 -15.05 -11.26
N MET A 83 20.76 -14.06 -10.81
CA MET A 83 21.98 -14.28 -10.04
C MET A 83 21.63 -14.60 -8.59
N SER A 84 22.42 -15.49 -7.97
CA SER A 84 22.30 -15.78 -6.54
C SER A 84 22.58 -14.52 -5.72
N ILE A 85 21.85 -14.29 -4.64
CA ILE A 85 22.07 -13.15 -3.72
C ILE A 85 23.52 -13.11 -3.18
N ASN A 86 24.18 -14.27 -3.10
CA ASN A 86 25.57 -14.41 -2.63
C ASN A 86 26.60 -13.84 -3.62
N SER A 87 26.19 -13.52 -4.85
CA SER A 87 27.04 -12.89 -5.87
C SER A 87 27.10 -11.36 -5.76
N ALA A 88 26.34 -10.75 -4.86
CA ALA A 88 26.40 -9.31 -4.61
C ALA A 88 27.69 -8.95 -3.83
N HIS A 89 28.70 -8.45 -4.54
CA HIS A 89 29.99 -8.12 -3.94
C HIS A 89 30.15 -6.62 -3.65
N GLU A 90 29.45 -5.75 -4.39
CA GLU A 90 29.53 -4.31 -4.26
C GLU A 90 28.95 -3.79 -2.94
N THR A 91 29.56 -2.73 -2.42
CA THR A 91 29.16 -2.13 -1.12
C THR A 91 27.74 -1.58 -1.17
N MET A 92 27.36 -0.97 -2.29
CA MET A 92 26.01 -0.42 -2.49
C MET A 92 24.94 -1.52 -2.49
N ASP A 93 25.20 -2.63 -3.17
CA ASP A 93 24.26 -3.75 -3.25
C ASP A 93 24.05 -4.38 -1.87
N LYS A 94 25.14 -4.62 -1.13
CA LYS A 94 25.08 -5.10 0.26
C LYS A 94 24.30 -4.15 1.17
N TRP A 95 24.45 -2.84 0.99
CA TRP A 95 23.70 -1.85 1.75
C TRP A 95 22.18 -1.91 1.44
N ILE A 96 21.79 -2.00 0.17
CA ILE A 96 20.39 -2.14 -0.25
C ILE A 96 19.80 -3.46 0.29
N LEU A 97 20.52 -4.57 0.18
CA LEU A 97 20.09 -5.88 0.71
C LEU A 97 19.91 -5.84 2.23
N SER A 98 20.79 -5.17 2.97
CA SER A 98 20.63 -4.97 4.41
C SER A 98 19.37 -4.16 4.74
N LYS A 99 19.05 -3.12 3.96
CA LYS A 99 17.80 -2.37 4.12
C LYS A 99 16.57 -3.22 3.83
N LEU A 100 16.61 -4.04 2.78
CA LEU A 100 15.53 -4.97 2.42
C LEU A 100 15.28 -5.97 3.55
N TYR A 101 16.33 -6.57 4.10
CA TYR A 101 16.22 -7.52 5.22
C TYR A 101 15.49 -6.90 6.42
N LYS A 102 15.88 -5.68 6.83
CA LYS A 102 15.21 -4.95 7.92
C LYS A 102 13.74 -4.66 7.63
N VAL A 103 13.40 -4.39 6.37
CA VAL A 103 11.99 -4.17 5.97
C VAL A 103 11.19 -5.48 6.05
N ILE A 104 11.75 -6.60 5.58
CA ILE A 104 11.11 -7.92 5.63
C ILE A 104 10.86 -8.33 7.08
N GLU A 105 11.86 -8.20 7.95
CA GLU A 105 11.73 -8.51 9.38
C GLU A 105 10.62 -7.67 10.02
N ARG A 106 10.67 -6.36 9.83
CA ARG A 106 9.66 -5.44 10.38
C ARG A 106 8.25 -5.74 9.86
N ALA A 107 8.11 -6.00 8.55
CA ALA A 107 6.81 -6.29 7.95
C ALA A 107 6.24 -7.62 8.46
N THR A 108 7.07 -8.66 8.51
CA THR A 108 6.70 -9.98 9.03
C THR A 108 6.28 -9.90 10.48
N ASN A 109 7.06 -9.23 11.33
CA ASN A 109 6.74 -9.07 12.74
C ASN A 109 5.43 -8.30 12.94
N ASN A 110 5.21 -7.19 12.22
CA ASN A 110 3.95 -6.44 12.33
C ASN A 110 2.74 -7.27 11.90
N LEU A 111 2.85 -8.04 10.81
CA LEU A 111 1.77 -8.93 10.36
C LEU A 111 1.47 -10.01 11.41
N LEU A 112 2.50 -10.66 11.96
CA LEU A 112 2.34 -11.70 12.97
C LEU A 112 1.76 -11.14 14.28
N HIS A 113 2.22 -9.99 14.75
CA HIS A 113 1.69 -9.33 15.95
C HIS A 113 0.25 -8.86 15.78
N HIS A 114 -0.18 -8.45 14.58
CA HIS A 114 -1.58 -8.05 14.33
C HIS A 114 -2.52 -9.25 14.09
N LEU A 115 -1.97 -10.43 13.80
CA LEU A 115 -2.73 -11.67 13.58
C LEU A 115 -2.74 -12.60 14.80
N ARG A 116 -1.86 -12.39 15.78
CA ARG A 116 -1.85 -13.12 17.05
C ARG A 116 -2.49 -12.25 18.14
N PHE A 117 -3.59 -12.74 18.69
CA PHE A 117 -4.22 -12.18 19.88
C PHE A 117 -3.46 -12.68 21.12
N GLU A 118 -2.52 -11.88 21.59
CA GLU A 118 -2.16 -11.77 23.01
C GLU A 118 -2.16 -10.28 23.37
#